data_AF-A0A0F9KE73-F1
#
_entry.id   AF-A0A0F9KE73-F1
#
_cell.length_a   1.000
_cell.length_b   1.000
_cell.length_c   1.000
_cell.angle_alpha   90.00
_cell.angle_beta   90.00
_cell.angle_gamma   90.00
#
_symmetry.space_group_name_H-M   'P 1'
#
loop_
_entity.id
_entity.type
_entity.pdbx_description
1 polymer ?
#
loop_
_entity_poly.entity_id
_entity_poly.type
_entity_poly.pdbx_seq_one_letter_code
_entity_poly.pdbx_strand_id
1 'polypeptide(L)'
;MIKVTVELVSAVHPSRNRLLGIATIANDGLGEDGDGKIADYNYTLSMAGRRYNETWKQGSIQGFPRKQKGGWDLLYRILRDAVGYRNA
;
A
#
# COMPACT_ATOMS: atom_id res chain seq x y z
N MET A 1 7.15 -8.76 2.54
CA MET A 1 7.04 -7.33 2.17
C MET A 1 6.35 -7.24 0.83
N ILE A 2 5.35 -6.39 0.69
CA ILE A 2 4.66 -6.08 -0.57
C ILE A 2 5.04 -4.65 -0.93
N LYS A 3 5.40 -4.43 -2.20
CA LYS A 3 5.67 -3.10 -2.75
C LYS A 3 4.74 -2.86 -3.93
N VAL A 4 3.99 -1.77 -3.88
CA VAL A 4 3.10 -1.34 -4.97
C VAL A 4 3.65 -0.03 -5.51
N THR A 5 3.88 0.01 -6.82
CA THR A 5 4.32 1.21 -7.53
C THR A 5 3.16 1.71 -8.36
N VAL A 6 2.80 2.99 -8.22
CA VAL A 6 1.80 3.64 -9.06
C VAL A 6 2.54 4.50 -10.08
N GLU A 7 2.40 4.15 -11.35
CA GLU A 7 3.07 4.84 -12.46
C GLU A 7 2.03 5.37 -13.45
N LEU A 8 2.23 6.61 -13.89
CA LEU A 8 1.61 7.11 -15.10
C LEU A 8 2.39 6.57 -16.28
N VAL A 9 1.78 5.68 -17.06
CA VAL A 9 2.36 5.13 -18.29
C VAL A 9 1.86 5.94 -19.49
N SER A 10 2.79 6.45 -20.30
CA SER A 10 2.44 7.25 -21.46
C SER A 10 1.99 6.38 -22.63
N ALA A 11 0.85 6.73 -23.23
CA ALA A 11 0.39 6.15 -24.49
C ALA A 11 1.21 6.60 -25.72
N VAL A 12 2.05 7.64 -25.59
CA VAL A 12 2.79 8.24 -26.71
C VAL A 12 4.25 7.80 -26.72
N HIS A 13 4.94 7.90 -25.58
CA HIS A 13 6.35 7.56 -25.51
C HIS A 13 6.81 7.20 -24.08
N PRO A 14 7.55 6.10 -23.86
CA PRO A 14 7.96 5.64 -22.52
C PRO A 14 8.76 6.66 -21.68
N SER A 15 9.51 7.58 -22.32
CA SER A 15 10.24 8.65 -21.61
C SER A 15 9.35 9.62 -20.83
N ARG A 16 8.04 9.60 -21.12
CA ARG A 16 7.04 10.40 -20.41
C ARG A 16 6.40 9.65 -19.24
N ASN A 17 6.81 8.40 -18.97
CA ASN A 17 6.36 7.69 -17.79
C ASN A 17 6.78 8.45 -16.53
N ARG A 18 5.90 8.49 -15.54
CA ARG A 18 6.17 9.15 -14.26
C ARG A 18 5.76 8.23 -13.13
N LEU A 19 6.67 8.02 -12.19
CA LEU A 19 6.29 7.49 -10.88
C LEU A 19 5.35 8.51 -10.22
N LEU A 20 4.23 8.05 -9.65
CA LEU A 20 3.26 8.87 -8.92
C LEU A 20 3.31 8.60 -7.41
N GLY A 21 3.67 7.38 -7.02
CA GLY A 21 3.83 7.03 -5.61
C GLY A 21 4.22 5.57 -5.40
N ILE A 22 4.61 5.25 -4.17
CA ILE A 22 4.98 3.91 -3.75
C ILE A 22 4.24 3.59 -2.45
N ALA A 23 3.63 2.41 -2.38
CA ALA A 23 3.19 1.81 -1.12
C ALA A 23 4.17 0.70 -0.73
N THR A 24 4.75 0.80 0.46
CA THR A 24 5.51 -0.29 1.10
C THR A 24 4.65 -0.87 2.21
N ILE A 25 4.46 -2.18 2.20
CA ILE A 25 3.59 -2.90 3.14
C ILE A 25 4.38 -4.05 3.75
N ALA A 26 4.43 -4.12 5.06
CA ALA A 26 5.14 -5.15 5.79
C ALA A 26 4.20 -5.83 6.79
N ASN A 27 4.21 -7.16 6.82
CA ASN A 27 3.66 -7.88 7.98
C ASN A 27 4.52 -7.48 9.19
N ASP A 28 3.89 -7.06 10.27
CA ASP A 28 4.58 -6.60 11.49
C ASP A 28 4.90 -7.75 12.47
N GLY A 29 4.48 -8.97 12.13
CA GLY A 29 4.65 -10.18 12.93
C GLY A 29 3.60 -10.34 14.04
N LEU A 30 2.59 -9.47 14.06
CA LEU A 30 1.53 -9.44 15.06
C LEU A 30 0.18 -9.84 14.46
N GLY A 31 -0.81 -10.01 15.34
CA GLY A 31 -2.19 -10.33 14.96
C GLY A 31 -2.37 -11.67 14.25
N GLU A 32 -1.34 -12.51 14.23
CA GLU A 32 -1.47 -13.87 13.72
C GLU A 32 -2.29 -14.70 14.70
N ASP A 33 -3.37 -15.30 14.19
CA ASP A 33 -3.99 -16.42 14.88
C ASP A 33 -3.05 -17.63 14.79
N GLY A 34 -3.22 -18.63 15.66
CA GLY A 34 -2.34 -19.81 15.70
C GLY A 34 -2.22 -20.57 14.36
N ASP A 35 -3.11 -20.32 13.40
CA ASP A 35 -3.11 -20.89 12.05
C ASP A 35 -2.53 -19.96 10.97
N GLY A 36 -2.16 -18.72 11.32
CA GLY A 36 -1.67 -17.68 10.39
C GLY A 36 -2.66 -17.33 9.28
N LYS A 37 -3.97 -17.43 9.54
CA LYS A 37 -5.06 -16.97 8.67
C LYS A 37 -5.25 -15.47 8.75
N ILE A 38 -4.94 -14.88 9.90
CA ILE A 38 -4.99 -13.45 10.18
C ILE A 38 -3.55 -12.93 10.30
N ALA A 39 -3.30 -11.68 9.92
CA ALA A 39 -2.06 -10.99 10.22
C ALA A 39 -2.28 -9.47 10.22
N ASP A 40 -1.42 -8.79 10.96
CA ASP A 40 -1.36 -7.34 10.97
C ASP A 40 -0.26 -6.84 10.01
N TYR A 41 -0.46 -5.63 9.48
CA TYR A 41 0.42 -5.05 8.48
C TYR A 41 0.65 -3.57 8.75
N ASN A 42 1.92 -3.17 8.74
CA ASN A 42 2.31 -1.76 8.67
C ASN A 42 2.43 -1.32 7.22
N TYR A 43 2.06 -0.07 6.93
CA TYR A 43 2.20 0.51 5.60
C TYR A 43 2.83 1.90 5.63
N THR A 44 3.51 2.23 4.53
CA THR A 44 4.03 3.56 4.23
C THR A 44 3.67 3.90 2.79
N LEU A 45 3.02 5.04 2.59
CA LEU A 45 2.71 5.63 1.29
C LEU A 45 3.64 6.81 1.07
N SER A 46 4.37 6.83 -0.04
CA SER A 46 5.13 7.98 -0.50
C SER A 46 4.52 8.58 -1.76
N MET A 47 4.58 9.90 -1.87
CA MET A 47 4.24 10.62 -3.11
C MET A 47 5.49 10.81 -3.96
N ALA A 48 5.33 10.74 -5.28
CA ALA A 48 6.39 11.17 -6.18
C ALA A 48 6.42 12.70 -6.22
N GLY A 49 7.37 13.29 -5.48
CA GLY A 49 7.69 14.71 -5.48
C GLY A 49 9.19 14.96 -5.67
N ARG A 50 9.70 16.14 -5.28
CA ARG A 50 11.14 16.49 -5.38
C ARG A 50 12.06 15.55 -4.59
N ARG A 51 11.53 14.79 -3.63
CA ARG A 51 12.24 13.72 -2.91
C ARG A 51 11.41 12.44 -3.04
N TYR A 52 11.89 11.50 -3.85
CA TYR A 52 11.22 10.23 -4.18
C TYR A 52 10.95 9.28 -2.98
N ASN A 53 11.28 9.69 -1.76
CA ASN A 53 11.16 8.91 -0.53
C ASN A 53 10.46 9.68 0.60
N GLU A 54 9.78 10.80 0.31
CA GLU A 54 9.05 11.51 1.35
C GLU A 54 7.79 10.72 1.71
N THR A 55 7.74 10.24 2.97
CA THR A 55 6.57 9.59 3.53
C THR A 55 5.42 10.58 3.54
N TRP A 56 4.38 10.28 2.77
CA TRP A 56 3.14 11.05 2.77
C TRP A 56 2.20 10.58 3.87
N LYS A 57 2.05 9.26 4.04
CA LYS A 57 1.25 8.69 5.11
C LYS A 57 1.80 7.35 5.56
N GLN A 58 1.55 7.02 6.82
CA GLN A 58 1.86 5.73 7.41
C GLN A 58 0.73 5.30 8.33
N GLY A 59 0.61 4.00 8.57
CA GLY A 59 -0.40 3.43 9.45
C GLY A 59 -0.28 1.91 9.50
N SER A 60 -1.30 1.29 10.08
CA SER A 60 -1.39 -0.16 10.19
C SER A 60 -2.79 -0.67 9.87
N ILE A 61 -2.87 -1.87 9.31
CA ILE A 61 -4.09 -2.64 9.14
C ILE A 61 -4.02 -3.82 10.09
N GLN A 62 -5.03 -3.92 10.94
CA GLN A 62 -5.16 -5.00 11.90
C GLN A 62 -6.14 -6.06 11.39
N GLY A 63 -5.92 -7.32 11.75
CA GLY A 63 -6.84 -8.41 11.53
C GLY A 63 -7.06 -8.75 10.05
N PHE A 64 -6.04 -8.66 9.20
CA PHE A 64 -6.23 -8.93 7.77
C PHE A 64 -6.33 -10.44 7.47
N PRO A 65 -7.41 -10.93 6.84
CA PRO A 65 -7.62 -12.35 6.59
C PRO A 65 -6.80 -12.85 5.38
N ARG A 66 -5.48 -12.97 5.53
CA ARG A 66 -4.51 -13.19 4.45
C ARG A 66 -4.66 -14.51 3.67
N LYS A 67 -5.36 -15.51 4.22
CA LYS A 67 -5.67 -16.77 3.49
C LYS A 67 -6.93 -16.69 2.63
N GLN A 68 -7.77 -15.69 2.84
CA GLN A 68 -9.03 -15.50 2.10
C GLN A 68 -8.96 -14.30 1.14
N LYS A 69 -8.09 -13.33 1.45
CA LYS A 69 -7.98 -12.04 0.77
C LYS A 69 -6.55 -11.81 0.28
N GLY A 70 -6.43 -11.23 -0.91
CA GLY A 70 -5.15 -11.06 -1.60
C GLY A 70 -4.50 -9.69 -1.35
N GLY A 71 -3.36 -9.46 -2.01
CA GLY A 71 -2.64 -8.19 -1.91
C GLY A 71 -3.46 -6.97 -2.36
N TRP A 72 -4.39 -7.14 -3.30
CA TRP A 72 -5.28 -6.07 -3.75
C TRP A 72 -6.32 -5.67 -2.69
N ASP A 73 -6.90 -6.63 -1.98
CA ASP A 73 -7.81 -6.35 -0.86
C ASP A 73 -7.07 -5.64 0.29
N LEU A 74 -5.82 -6.05 0.56
CA LEU A 74 -4.97 -5.39 1.55
C LEU A 74 -4.67 -3.95 1.14
N LEU A 75 -4.27 -3.74 -0.12
CA LEU A 75 -4.05 -2.39 -0.66
C LEU A 75 -5.33 -1.55 -0.57
N TYR A 76 -6.50 -2.10 -0.90
CA TYR A 76 -7.77 -1.40 -0.77
C TYR A 76 -8.03 -0.94 0.67
N ARG A 77 -7.84 -1.82 1.66
CA ARG A 77 -7.99 -1.45 3.09
C ARG A 77 -7.02 -0.35 3.50
N ILE A 78 -5.78 -0.44 3.04
CA ILE A 78 -4.75 0.59 3.26
C ILE A 78 -5.18 1.92 2.65
N LEU A 79 -5.63 1.94 1.39
CA LEU A 79 -6.07 3.17 0.74
C LEU A 79 -7.33 3.73 1.42
N ARG A 80 -8.23 2.89 1.90
CA ARG A 80 -9.40 3.31 2.68
C ARG A 80 -9.00 3.95 4.01
N ASP A 81 -8.06 3.37 4.73
CA ASP A 81 -7.53 3.92 5.98
C ASP A 81 -6.70 5.21 5.75
N ALA A 82 -5.89 5.20 4.69
CA ALA A 82 -4.96 6.27 4.39
C ALA A 82 -5.64 7.50 3.78
N VAL A 83 -6.57 7.31 2.86
CA VAL A 83 -7.18 8.39 2.08
C VAL A 83 -8.60 8.70 2.56
N GLY A 84 -9.28 7.73 3.16
CA GLY A 84 -10.62 7.90 3.74
C GLY A 84 -11.63 8.46 2.73
N TYR A 85 -12.53 9.31 3.23
CA TYR A 85 -13.58 9.99 2.44
C TYR A 85 -13.06 11.15 1.57
N ARG A 86 -11.75 11.39 1.50
CA ARG A 86 -11.20 12.49 0.67
C ARG A 86 -11.53 12.32 -0.82
N ASN A 87 -11.87 11.10 -1.23
CA ASN A 87 -12.28 10.75 -2.58
C ASN A 87 -13.75 10.25 -2.67
N ALA A 88 -14.57 10.50 -1.64
CA ALA A 88 -15.98 10.12 -1.63
C ALA A 88 -16.86 11.14 -2.36
#